data_AF-A0A9D7BMW5-F1
#
_entry.id   AF-A0A9D7BMW5-F1
#
_cell.length_a   1.000
_cell.length_b   1.000
_cell.length_c   1.000
_cell.angle_alpha   90.00
_cell.angle_beta   90.00
_cell.angle_gamma   90.00
#
_symmetry.space_group_name_H-M   'P 1'
#
loop_
_entity.id
_entity.type
_entity.pdbx_description
1 polymer ?
#
loop_
_entity_poly.entity_id
_entity_poly.type
_entity_poly.pdbx_seq_one_letter_code
_entity_poly.pdbx_strand_id
1 'polypeptide(L)'
;MLTSFIDFGNKNFKFSTNVIFYFAVIIIAGQIIGTGTRYFNAEEFETLYKPLNVVFSVMTVLMSVYLYLISTNWYIKVARISFLVISVFYFIISVIWWFHLFSEGFDVTGFRVFFAVFISFLAISFKIANLGNYNIHPAVLFIISFVFLILFGSLCLMLPAATTKSITFVQALFTATSAVTVTGLAVLDTGKDFSLFGQVIILILIQLGGLGVLTVTNIFALIFKSSTSFRNRAMMSDLIKEMGSKDTFKSLFKVISLTLLVELIEQC
;
A
#
# COMPACT_ATOMS: atom_id res chain seq x y z
N MET A 1 -22.91 10.77 -25.28
CA MET A 1 -22.54 9.37 -24.99
C MET A 1 -21.45 9.28 -23.92
N LEU A 2 -20.37 10.09 -23.98
CA LEU A 2 -19.35 10.13 -22.92
C LEU A 2 -19.88 10.68 -21.57
N THR A 3 -20.73 11.71 -21.61
CA THR A 3 -21.32 12.37 -20.43
C THR A 3 -22.31 11.48 -19.67
N SER A 4 -23.14 10.69 -20.36
CA SER A 4 -24.05 9.74 -19.69
C SER A 4 -23.32 8.56 -19.04
N PHE A 5 -22.16 8.16 -19.59
CA PHE A 5 -21.31 7.13 -19.01
C PHE A 5 -20.56 7.63 -17.77
N ILE A 6 -20.17 8.91 -17.76
CA ILE A 6 -19.54 9.58 -16.63
C ILE A 6 -20.56 9.76 -15.48
N ASP A 7 -21.80 10.18 -15.77
CA ASP A 7 -22.86 10.33 -14.76
C ASP A 7 -23.36 8.98 -14.21
N PHE A 8 -23.52 7.97 -15.07
CA PHE A 8 -23.76 6.59 -14.63
C PHE A 8 -22.60 6.06 -13.78
N GLY A 9 -21.37 6.36 -14.22
CA GLY A 9 -20.15 6.01 -13.53
C GLY A 9 -20.05 6.65 -12.15
N ASN A 10 -20.44 7.91 -11.95
CA ASN A 10 -20.30 8.59 -10.66
C ASN A 10 -21.26 8.04 -9.59
N LYS A 11 -22.51 7.70 -9.98
CA LYS A 11 -23.50 7.05 -9.10
C LYS A 11 -23.10 5.61 -8.77
N ASN A 12 -22.52 4.89 -9.73
CA ASN A 12 -22.07 3.51 -9.58
C ASN A 12 -20.62 3.37 -9.09
N PHE A 13 -19.86 4.46 -8.99
CA PHE A 13 -18.47 4.44 -8.55
C PHE A 13 -18.37 4.01 -7.09
N LYS A 14 -19.26 4.52 -6.24
CA LYS A 14 -19.35 4.14 -4.83
C LYS A 14 -19.81 2.68 -4.66
N PHE A 15 -20.67 2.19 -5.53
CA PHE A 15 -21.08 0.79 -5.56
C PHE A 15 -19.93 -0.12 -6.03
N SER A 16 -19.29 0.20 -7.15
CA SER A 16 -18.17 -0.55 -7.73
C SER A 16 -16.96 -0.62 -6.79
N THR A 17 -16.57 0.50 -6.17
CA THR A 17 -15.51 0.51 -5.13
C THR A 17 -15.86 -0.37 -3.93
N ASN A 18 -17.13 -0.36 -3.48
CA ASN A 18 -17.57 -1.22 -2.39
C ASN A 18 -17.54 -2.70 -2.76
N VAL A 19 -17.97 -3.06 -3.96
CA VAL A 19 -17.92 -4.44 -4.45
C VAL A 19 -16.47 -4.92 -4.52
N ILE A 20 -15.57 -4.15 -5.13
CA ILE A 20 -14.13 -4.49 -5.21
C ILE A 20 -13.53 -4.64 -3.81
N PHE A 21 -13.90 -3.78 -2.86
CA PHE A 21 -13.46 -3.88 -1.48
C PHE A 21 -13.90 -5.20 -0.81
N TYR A 22 -15.17 -5.60 -0.96
CA TYR A 22 -15.63 -6.86 -0.36
C TYR A 22 -15.00 -8.07 -1.02
N PHE A 23 -14.86 -8.07 -2.34
CA PHE A 23 -14.14 -9.13 -3.07
C PHE A 23 -12.67 -9.20 -2.64
N ALA A 24 -12.00 -8.06 -2.47
CA ALA A 24 -10.63 -7.99 -1.96
C ALA A 24 -10.48 -8.68 -0.59
N VAL A 25 -11.41 -8.40 0.35
CA VAL A 25 -11.39 -9.04 1.67
C VAL A 25 -11.60 -10.55 1.56
N ILE A 26 -12.53 -11.01 0.72
CA ILE A 26 -12.79 -12.44 0.48
C ILE A 26 -11.56 -13.13 -0.13
N ILE A 27 -10.91 -12.49 -1.11
CA ILE A 27 -9.69 -13.01 -1.75
C ILE A 27 -8.58 -13.11 -0.72
N ILE A 28 -8.30 -12.07 0.07
CA ILE A 28 -7.27 -12.11 1.12
C ILE A 28 -7.57 -13.22 2.13
N ALA A 29 -8.81 -13.33 2.60
CA ALA A 29 -9.20 -14.38 3.55
C ALA A 29 -9.00 -15.78 2.95
N GLY A 30 -9.45 -15.99 1.71
CA GLY A 30 -9.21 -17.25 0.98
C GLY A 30 -7.72 -17.53 0.82
N GLN A 31 -6.91 -16.50 0.58
CA GLN A 31 -5.47 -16.65 0.40
C GLN A 31 -4.76 -17.06 1.71
N ILE A 32 -5.13 -16.46 2.84
CA ILE A 32 -4.63 -16.82 4.17
C ILE A 32 -5.02 -18.27 4.52
N ILE A 33 -6.26 -18.67 4.20
CA ILE A 33 -6.75 -20.04 4.46
C ILE A 33 -6.01 -21.04 3.57
N GLY A 34 -5.85 -20.73 2.29
CA GLY A 34 -5.21 -21.60 1.30
C GLY A 34 -3.70 -21.78 1.51
N THR A 35 -2.99 -20.78 2.04
CA THR A 35 -1.56 -20.92 2.39
C THR A 35 -1.33 -21.49 3.79
N GLY A 36 -2.27 -21.29 4.72
CA GLY A 36 -2.10 -21.63 6.13
C GLY A 36 -2.62 -23.00 6.58
N THR A 37 -3.52 -23.65 5.83
CA THR A 37 -4.23 -24.84 6.33
C THR A 37 -4.04 -26.10 5.49
N ARG A 38 -3.40 -27.12 6.08
CA ARG A 38 -3.38 -28.53 5.60
C ARG A 38 -4.74 -29.25 5.76
N TYR A 39 -5.79 -28.54 6.15
CA TYR A 39 -7.04 -29.12 6.66
C TYR A 39 -8.19 -29.18 5.63
N PHE A 40 -8.08 -28.51 4.49
CA PHE A 40 -9.11 -28.54 3.44
C PHE A 40 -8.66 -29.37 2.23
N ASN A 41 -9.60 -30.07 1.59
CA ASN A 41 -9.40 -30.69 0.28
C ASN A 41 -8.88 -29.63 -0.70
N ALA A 42 -7.57 -29.67 -0.98
CA ALA A 42 -6.90 -28.62 -1.75
C ALA A 42 -7.49 -28.48 -3.16
N GLU A 43 -7.97 -29.57 -3.75
CA GLU A 43 -8.57 -29.57 -5.09
C GLU A 43 -9.93 -28.86 -5.17
N GLU A 44 -10.82 -29.07 -4.19
CA GLU A 44 -12.13 -28.39 -4.13
C GLU A 44 -11.96 -26.89 -3.84
N PHE A 45 -10.98 -26.54 -3.00
CA PHE A 45 -10.68 -25.14 -2.74
C PHE A 45 -10.08 -24.44 -3.97
N GLU A 46 -9.13 -25.07 -4.68
CA GLU A 46 -8.53 -24.48 -5.87
C GLU A 46 -9.52 -24.29 -7.01
N THR A 47 -10.42 -25.25 -7.23
CA THR A 47 -11.45 -25.17 -8.29
C THR A 47 -12.43 -24.02 -8.07
N LEU A 48 -12.74 -23.66 -6.81
CA LEU A 48 -13.56 -22.50 -6.48
C LEU A 48 -12.77 -21.18 -6.45
N TYR A 49 -11.54 -21.20 -5.94
CA TYR A 49 -10.73 -20.01 -5.74
C TYR A 49 -10.16 -19.44 -7.06
N LYS A 50 -9.75 -20.32 -7.99
CA LYS A 50 -9.28 -19.95 -9.33
C LYS A 50 -10.24 -18.97 -10.06
N PRO A 51 -11.51 -19.33 -10.32
CA PRO A 51 -12.48 -18.45 -11.01
C PRO A 51 -12.67 -17.14 -10.28
N LEU A 52 -12.80 -17.18 -8.95
CA LEU A 52 -13.01 -15.99 -8.13
C LEU A 52 -11.84 -15.00 -8.26
N ASN A 53 -10.59 -15.51 -8.25
CA ASN A 53 -9.39 -14.68 -8.35
C ASN A 53 -9.28 -13.97 -9.71
N VAL A 54 -9.59 -14.68 -10.80
CA VAL A 54 -9.59 -14.09 -12.14
C VAL A 54 -10.68 -13.03 -12.27
N VAL A 55 -11.90 -13.31 -11.79
CA VAL A 55 -12.99 -12.33 -11.78
C VAL A 55 -12.57 -11.06 -11.04
N PHE A 56 -11.99 -11.20 -9.84
CA PHE A 56 -11.48 -10.07 -9.07
C PHE A 56 -10.42 -9.29 -9.86
N SER A 57 -9.45 -9.98 -10.47
CA SER A 57 -8.40 -9.32 -11.26
C SER A 57 -8.97 -8.51 -12.44
N VAL A 58 -9.95 -9.05 -13.17
CA VAL A 58 -10.63 -8.32 -14.25
C VAL A 58 -11.37 -7.10 -13.72
N MET A 59 -12.10 -7.22 -12.61
CA MET A 59 -12.81 -6.10 -12.00
C MET A 59 -11.86 -4.98 -11.58
N THR A 60 -10.68 -5.31 -11.05
CA THR A 60 -9.67 -4.32 -10.65
C THR A 60 -9.07 -3.58 -11.86
N VAL A 61 -8.82 -4.28 -12.97
CA VAL A 61 -8.35 -3.66 -14.22
C VAL A 61 -9.41 -2.71 -14.76
N LEU A 62 -10.66 -3.16 -14.90
CA LEU A 62 -11.76 -2.33 -15.39
C LEU A 62 -11.95 -1.06 -14.54
N MET A 63 -11.85 -1.19 -13.21
CA MET A 63 -11.92 -0.05 -12.31
C MET A 63 -10.74 0.92 -12.48
N SER A 64 -9.53 0.39 -12.62
CA SER A 64 -8.33 1.21 -12.83
C SER A 64 -8.38 1.98 -14.16
N VAL A 65 -8.94 1.37 -15.22
CA VAL A 65 -9.21 2.02 -16.50
C VAL A 65 -10.25 3.13 -16.33
N TYR A 66 -11.37 2.84 -15.67
CA TYR A 66 -12.42 3.84 -15.41
C TYR A 66 -11.86 5.05 -14.65
N LEU A 67 -11.08 4.81 -13.60
CA LEU A 67 -10.40 5.85 -12.85
C LEU A 67 -9.46 6.67 -13.74
N TYR A 68 -8.62 6.03 -14.55
CA TYR A 68 -7.71 6.76 -15.43
C TYR A 68 -8.47 7.69 -16.40
N LEU A 69 -9.56 7.21 -17.01
CA LEU A 69 -10.37 7.97 -17.96
C LEU A 69 -11.06 9.19 -17.34
N ILE A 70 -11.50 9.11 -16.07
CA ILE A 70 -12.18 10.23 -15.40
C ILE A 70 -11.20 11.26 -14.79
N SER A 71 -9.87 11.03 -14.87
CA SER A 71 -8.89 12.00 -14.37
C SER A 71 -8.51 13.05 -15.41
N THR A 72 -8.77 14.31 -15.09
CA THR A 72 -8.32 15.48 -15.85
C THR A 72 -6.98 16.03 -15.35
N ASN A 73 -6.74 15.99 -14.04
CA ASN A 73 -5.51 16.53 -13.44
C ASN A 73 -4.31 15.60 -13.64
N TRP A 74 -3.19 16.14 -14.13
CA TRP A 74 -2.01 15.33 -14.51
C TRP A 74 -1.38 14.57 -13.33
N TYR A 75 -1.27 15.17 -12.14
CA TYR A 75 -0.75 14.50 -10.94
C TYR A 75 -1.60 13.28 -10.55
N ILE A 76 -2.93 13.44 -10.57
CA ILE A 76 -3.88 12.38 -10.27
C ILE A 76 -3.81 11.29 -11.35
N LYS A 77 -3.59 11.69 -12.61
CA LYS A 77 -3.46 10.79 -13.74
C LYS A 77 -2.22 9.90 -13.64
N VAL A 78 -1.08 10.44 -13.18
CA VAL A 78 0.13 9.66 -12.89
C VAL A 78 -0.12 8.64 -11.76
N ALA A 79 -0.78 9.03 -10.67
CA ALA A 79 -1.11 8.07 -9.60
C ALA A 79 -2.11 6.97 -10.07
N ARG A 80 -2.99 7.29 -11.03
CA ARG A 80 -3.94 6.32 -11.59
C ARG A 80 -3.30 5.41 -12.64
N ILE A 81 -2.28 5.88 -13.36
CA ILE A 81 -1.53 5.04 -14.31
C ILE A 81 -0.69 4.00 -13.57
N SER A 82 -0.07 4.35 -12.43
CA SER A 82 0.64 3.35 -11.62
C SER A 82 -0.32 2.29 -11.08
N PHE A 83 -1.53 2.68 -10.66
CA PHE A 83 -2.57 1.73 -10.25
C PHE A 83 -3.02 0.81 -11.40
N LEU A 84 -3.19 1.35 -12.60
CA LEU A 84 -3.51 0.56 -13.80
C LEU A 84 -2.41 -0.44 -14.15
N VAL A 85 -1.15 -0.02 -14.09
CA VAL A 85 -0.01 -0.92 -14.36
C VAL A 85 -0.03 -2.09 -13.37
N ILE A 86 -0.21 -1.79 -12.08
CA ILE A 86 -0.24 -2.80 -11.02
C ILE A 86 -1.42 -3.78 -11.17
N SER A 87 -2.61 -3.29 -11.53
CA SER A 87 -3.78 -4.15 -11.76
C SER A 87 -3.61 -5.06 -12.98
N VAL A 88 -2.98 -4.57 -14.05
CA VAL A 88 -2.67 -5.36 -15.24
C VAL A 88 -1.64 -6.44 -14.93
N PHE A 89 -0.57 -6.11 -14.19
CA PHE A 89 0.39 -7.10 -13.73
C PHE A 89 -0.26 -8.20 -12.89
N TYR A 90 -1.15 -7.83 -11.97
CA TYR A 90 -1.92 -8.79 -11.18
C TYR A 90 -2.77 -9.72 -12.03
N PHE A 91 -3.47 -9.18 -13.04
CA PHE A 91 -4.26 -9.96 -13.98
C PHE A 91 -3.40 -10.98 -14.74
N ILE A 92 -2.27 -10.55 -15.29
CA ILE A 92 -1.33 -11.42 -16.02
C ILE A 92 -0.87 -12.57 -15.13
N ILE A 93 -0.43 -12.28 -13.90
CA ILE A 93 0.04 -13.30 -12.95
C ILE A 93 -1.08 -14.26 -12.55
N SER A 94 -2.31 -13.74 -12.35
CA SER A 94 -3.49 -14.56 -12.05
C SER A 94 -3.82 -15.53 -13.19
N VAL A 95 -3.68 -15.10 -14.44
CA VAL A 95 -3.88 -15.94 -15.63
C VAL A 95 -2.76 -16.98 -15.77
N ILE A 96 -1.50 -16.61 -15.57
CA ILE A 96 -0.37 -17.54 -15.60
C ILE A 96 -0.56 -18.66 -14.56
N TRP A 97 -0.99 -18.30 -13.36
CA TRP A 97 -1.29 -19.27 -12.29
C TRP A 97 -2.45 -20.20 -12.67
N TRP A 98 -3.49 -19.68 -13.32
CA TRP A 98 -4.62 -20.50 -13.79
C TRP A 98 -4.18 -21.62 -14.73
N PHE A 99 -3.34 -21.27 -15.71
CA PHE A 99 -2.92 -22.20 -16.76
C PHE A 99 -1.70 -23.06 -16.35
N HIS A 100 -1.19 -22.91 -15.12
CA HIS A 100 0.03 -23.57 -14.66
C HIS A 100 1.21 -23.41 -15.65
N LEU A 101 1.31 -22.24 -16.31
CA LEU A 101 2.17 -22.03 -17.48
C LEU A 101 3.68 -21.92 -17.13
N PHE A 102 4.02 -21.82 -15.84
CA PHE A 102 5.38 -21.77 -15.30
C PHE A 102 5.45 -22.60 -14.01
N SER A 103 6.12 -23.77 -14.03
CA SER A 103 6.30 -24.62 -12.84
C SER A 103 7.72 -24.60 -12.26
N GLU A 104 8.72 -24.15 -13.01
CA GLU A 104 10.13 -24.19 -12.61
C GLU A 104 10.71 -22.76 -12.55
N GLY A 105 10.99 -22.25 -11.34
CA GLY A 105 11.87 -21.09 -11.11
C GLY A 105 11.23 -19.76 -10.66
N PHE A 106 9.92 -19.54 -10.83
CA PHE A 106 9.25 -18.30 -10.39
C PHE A 106 8.15 -18.57 -9.36
N ASP A 107 8.18 -17.91 -8.19
CA ASP A 107 7.13 -17.98 -7.17
C ASP A 107 5.89 -17.16 -7.58
N VAL A 108 5.15 -17.68 -8.55
CA VAL A 108 3.90 -17.11 -9.07
C VAL A 108 2.88 -16.94 -7.94
N THR A 109 2.85 -17.87 -6.99
CA THR A 109 1.92 -17.86 -5.84
C THR A 109 2.18 -16.64 -4.96
N GLY A 110 3.42 -16.39 -4.56
CA GLY A 110 3.81 -15.26 -3.73
C GLY A 110 3.56 -13.92 -4.40
N PHE A 111 4.01 -13.72 -5.65
CA PHE A 111 3.77 -12.45 -6.37
C PHE A 111 2.29 -12.16 -6.55
N ARG A 112 1.47 -13.18 -6.84
CA ARG A 112 0.01 -13.02 -6.92
C ARG A 112 -0.58 -12.53 -5.61
N VAL A 113 -0.21 -13.13 -4.47
CA VAL A 113 -0.68 -12.70 -3.14
C VAL A 113 -0.27 -11.26 -2.88
N PHE A 114 0.97 -10.90 -3.24
CA PHE A 114 1.50 -9.56 -3.01
C PHE A 114 0.66 -8.52 -3.72
N PHE A 115 0.43 -8.70 -5.02
CA PHE A 115 -0.35 -7.76 -5.80
C PHE A 115 -1.82 -7.72 -5.36
N ALA A 116 -2.41 -8.84 -4.95
CA ALA A 116 -3.77 -8.87 -4.39
C ALA A 116 -3.88 -8.04 -3.11
N VAL A 117 -2.95 -8.23 -2.17
CA VAL A 117 -2.89 -7.48 -0.90
C VAL A 117 -2.62 -6.01 -1.18
N PHE A 118 -1.71 -5.68 -2.10
CA PHE A 118 -1.37 -4.31 -2.49
C PHE A 118 -2.55 -3.57 -3.13
N ILE A 119 -3.28 -4.21 -4.06
CA ILE A 119 -4.48 -3.61 -4.69
C ILE A 119 -5.57 -3.39 -3.64
N SER A 120 -5.75 -4.33 -2.73
CA SER A 120 -6.72 -4.22 -1.64
C SER A 120 -6.39 -3.06 -0.71
N PHE A 121 -5.12 -2.91 -0.33
CA PHE A 121 -4.62 -1.78 0.45
C PHE A 121 -4.92 -0.45 -0.22
N LEU A 122 -4.67 -0.34 -1.53
CA LEU A 122 -4.99 0.87 -2.29
C LEU A 122 -6.50 1.12 -2.35
N ALA A 123 -7.32 0.08 -2.58
CA ALA A 123 -8.77 0.21 -2.61
C ALA A 123 -9.35 0.71 -1.28
N ILE A 124 -8.85 0.18 -0.16
CA ILE A 124 -9.22 0.62 1.20
C ILE A 124 -8.78 2.08 1.41
N SER A 125 -7.54 2.43 1.03
CA SER A 125 -7.00 3.79 1.16
C SER A 125 -7.84 4.81 0.40
N PHE A 126 -8.25 4.49 -0.84
CA PHE A 126 -9.12 5.37 -1.62
C PHE A 126 -10.53 5.50 -1.03
N LYS A 127 -11.09 4.43 -0.47
CA LYS A 127 -12.39 4.47 0.21
C LYS A 127 -12.33 5.36 1.45
N ILE A 128 -11.30 5.22 2.27
CA ILE A 128 -11.06 6.08 3.45
C ILE A 128 -10.90 7.54 3.03
N ALA A 129 -10.12 7.82 1.99
CA ALA A 129 -9.92 9.18 1.48
C ALA A 129 -11.23 9.82 0.97
N ASN A 130 -12.12 9.03 0.37
CA ASN A 130 -13.42 9.48 -0.14
C ASN A 130 -14.51 9.56 0.95
N LEU A 131 -14.25 9.01 2.14
CA LEU A 131 -15.09 9.17 3.33
C LEU A 131 -14.89 10.55 4.01
N GLY A 132 -14.10 11.45 3.41
CA GLY A 132 -13.62 12.72 3.97
C GLY A 132 -14.65 13.82 4.29
N ASN A 133 -15.86 13.46 4.78
CA ASN A 133 -16.82 14.41 5.33
C ASN A 133 -17.15 14.14 6.82
N TYR A 134 -16.29 13.39 7.52
CA TYR A 134 -16.40 13.19 8.96
C TYR A 134 -15.35 14.06 9.67
N ASN A 135 -15.75 14.78 10.74
CA ASN A 135 -14.89 15.59 11.61
C ASN A 135 -13.93 14.72 12.44
N ILE A 136 -13.09 13.91 11.78
CA ILE A 136 -12.12 13.04 12.43
C ILE A 136 -10.92 13.89 12.81
N HIS A 137 -10.52 13.83 14.08
CA HIS A 137 -9.36 14.56 14.56
C HIS A 137 -8.10 14.11 13.77
N PRO A 138 -7.25 15.04 13.26
CA PRO A 138 -6.09 14.71 12.44
C PRO A 138 -5.14 13.67 13.07
N ALA A 139 -4.99 13.69 14.41
CA ALA A 139 -4.18 12.70 15.13
C ALA A 139 -4.74 11.27 15.04
N VAL A 140 -6.07 11.11 15.00
CA VAL A 140 -6.71 9.79 14.85
C VAL A 140 -6.49 9.26 13.43
N LEU A 141 -6.56 10.12 12.42
CA LEU A 141 -6.25 9.75 11.04
C LEU A 141 -4.79 9.27 10.93
N PHE A 142 -3.87 9.91 11.63
CA PHE A 142 -2.47 9.49 11.70
C PHE A 142 -2.30 8.12 12.34
N ILE A 143 -2.91 7.87 13.51
CA ILE A 143 -2.84 6.56 14.19
C ILE A 143 -3.41 5.45 13.31
N ILE A 144 -4.58 5.70 12.69
CA ILE A 144 -5.22 4.73 11.79
C ILE A 144 -4.29 4.43 10.60
N SER A 145 -3.61 5.44 10.05
CA SER A 145 -2.67 5.24 8.93
C SER A 145 -1.48 4.36 9.31
N PHE A 146 -0.93 4.52 10.53
CA PHE A 146 0.16 3.70 11.04
C PHE A 146 -0.27 2.26 11.29
N VAL A 147 -1.41 2.06 11.98
CA VAL A 147 -1.96 0.72 12.21
C VAL A 147 -2.21 0.01 10.89
N PHE A 148 -2.79 0.73 9.92
CA PHE A 148 -3.07 0.18 8.60
C PHE A 148 -1.79 -0.20 7.84
N LEU A 149 -0.75 0.65 7.88
CA LEU A 149 0.54 0.36 7.27
C LEU A 149 1.25 -0.85 7.92
N ILE A 150 1.18 -0.98 9.25
CA ILE A 150 1.76 -2.11 9.99
C ILE A 150 1.06 -3.42 9.61
N LEU A 151 -0.28 -3.43 9.61
CA LEU A 151 -1.04 -4.61 9.22
C LEU A 151 -0.75 -4.99 7.77
N PHE A 152 -0.70 -4.01 6.87
CA PHE A 152 -0.33 -4.23 5.48
C PHE A 152 1.08 -4.83 5.34
N GLY A 153 2.07 -4.24 6.01
CA GLY A 153 3.44 -4.75 6.04
C GLY A 153 3.53 -6.18 6.59
N SER A 154 2.78 -6.48 7.65
CA SER A 154 2.77 -7.82 8.25
C SER A 154 2.22 -8.88 7.30
N LEU A 155 1.15 -8.55 6.55
CA LEU A 155 0.60 -9.44 5.53
C LEU A 155 1.60 -9.64 4.40
N CYS A 156 2.22 -8.57 3.91
CA CYS A 156 3.25 -8.63 2.86
C CYS A 156 4.48 -9.48 3.26
N LEU A 157 4.90 -9.43 4.53
CA LEU A 157 6.03 -10.22 5.03
C LEU A 157 5.68 -11.69 5.28
N MET A 158 4.39 -12.01 5.50
CA MET A 158 3.94 -13.40 5.67
C MET A 158 3.86 -14.17 4.34
N LEU A 159 4.20 -13.54 3.22
CA LEU A 159 4.20 -14.20 1.91
C LEU A 159 5.33 -15.22 1.79
N PRO A 160 5.09 -16.33 1.06
CA PRO A 160 6.15 -17.31 0.77
C PRO A 160 7.30 -16.68 -0.01
N ALA A 161 7.03 -15.76 -0.94
CA ALA A 161 8.07 -15.04 -1.66
C ALA A 161 8.94 -14.16 -0.77
N ALA A 162 8.45 -13.72 0.40
CA ALA A 162 9.15 -12.78 1.29
C ALA A 162 10.06 -13.49 2.30
N THR A 163 9.88 -14.79 2.52
CA THR A 163 10.52 -15.52 3.63
C THR A 163 11.20 -16.79 3.13
N THR A 164 12.36 -17.10 3.68
CA THR A 164 13.10 -18.34 3.37
C THR A 164 12.61 -19.51 4.21
N LYS A 165 11.97 -19.22 5.35
CA LYS A 165 11.37 -20.18 6.27
C LYS A 165 9.97 -19.71 6.67
N SER A 166 9.11 -20.63 7.09
CA SER A 166 7.78 -20.26 7.60
C SER A 166 7.90 -19.42 8.87
N ILE A 167 7.26 -18.25 8.87
CA ILE A 167 7.21 -17.34 10.01
C ILE A 167 5.78 -17.28 10.56
N THR A 168 5.66 -17.04 11.86
CA THR A 168 4.35 -16.84 12.50
C THR A 168 3.84 -15.43 12.25
N PHE A 169 2.51 -15.24 12.27
CA PHE A 169 1.89 -13.93 12.12
C PHE A 169 2.41 -12.90 13.14
N VAL A 170 2.67 -13.33 14.39
CA VAL A 170 3.20 -12.45 15.44
C VAL A 170 4.62 -11.97 15.12
N GLN A 171 5.46 -12.84 14.56
CA GLN A 171 6.81 -12.46 14.11
C GLN A 171 6.76 -11.47 12.93
N ALA A 172 5.85 -11.70 11.98
CA ALA A 172 5.63 -10.79 10.85
C ALA A 172 5.12 -9.42 11.34
N LEU A 173 4.16 -9.41 12.28
CA LEU A 173 3.60 -8.20 12.87
C LEU A 173 4.66 -7.42 13.66
N PHE A 174 5.48 -8.09 14.45
CA PHE A 174 6.56 -7.46 15.20
C PHE A 174 7.59 -6.83 14.25
N THR A 175 8.01 -7.56 13.22
CA THR A 175 8.98 -7.07 12.23
C THR A 175 8.42 -5.87 11.46
N ALA A 176 7.16 -5.92 11.01
CA ALA A 176 6.50 -4.80 10.35
C ALA A 176 6.36 -3.57 11.27
N THR A 177 5.99 -3.78 12.54
CA THR A 177 5.88 -2.70 13.53
C THR A 177 7.24 -2.04 13.76
N SER A 178 8.29 -2.84 13.93
CA SER A 178 9.65 -2.34 14.14
C SER A 178 10.15 -1.52 12.95
N ALA A 179 9.93 -2.02 11.73
CA ALA A 179 10.28 -1.34 10.50
C ALA A 179 9.55 0.00 10.36
N VAL A 180 8.21 0.02 10.51
CA VAL A 180 7.39 1.24 10.38
C VAL A 180 7.69 2.27 11.49
N THR A 181 8.04 1.82 12.69
CA THR A 181 8.43 2.71 13.80
C THR A 181 9.91 3.10 13.76
N VAL A 182 10.69 2.53 12.83
CA VAL A 182 12.13 2.74 12.71
C VAL A 182 12.88 2.47 14.03
N THR A 183 12.44 1.46 14.78
CA THR A 183 13.03 1.11 16.08
C THR A 183 14.24 0.19 15.96
N GLY A 184 14.31 -0.62 14.88
CA GLY A 184 15.46 -1.48 14.60
C GLY A 184 15.51 -2.79 15.39
N LEU A 185 14.42 -3.16 16.08
CA LEU A 185 14.31 -4.45 16.78
C LEU A 185 13.88 -5.56 15.82
N ALA A 186 14.55 -6.70 15.84
CA ALA A 186 14.19 -7.84 15.00
C ALA A 186 14.12 -9.13 15.83
N VAL A 187 13.02 -9.88 15.70
CA VAL A 187 12.85 -11.23 16.28
C VAL A 187 13.44 -12.30 15.37
N LEU A 188 13.57 -11.98 14.08
CA LEU A 188 14.10 -12.83 13.02
C LEU A 188 15.31 -12.14 12.40
N ASP A 189 16.26 -12.92 11.87
CA ASP A 189 17.46 -12.38 11.20
C ASP A 189 17.07 -11.90 9.79
N THR A 190 17.10 -10.58 9.58
CA THR A 190 16.70 -9.94 8.31
C THR A 190 17.49 -10.45 7.10
N GLY A 191 18.75 -10.84 7.31
CA GLY A 191 19.64 -11.30 6.25
C GLY A 191 19.43 -12.77 5.88
N LYS A 192 18.97 -13.60 6.83
CA LYS A 192 18.84 -15.06 6.65
C LYS A 192 17.41 -15.54 6.48
N ASP A 193 16.47 -14.91 7.20
CA ASP A 193 15.09 -15.38 7.32
C ASP A 193 14.16 -14.76 6.27
N PHE A 194 14.58 -13.66 5.66
CA PHE A 194 13.86 -12.98 4.60
C PHE A 194 14.60 -13.11 3.27
N SER A 195 13.84 -13.30 2.20
CA SER A 195 14.38 -13.25 0.85
C SER A 195 14.73 -11.80 0.47
N LEU A 196 15.42 -11.61 -0.67
CA LEU A 196 15.62 -10.27 -1.24
C LEU A 196 14.31 -9.49 -1.39
N PHE A 197 13.22 -10.18 -1.74
CA PHE A 197 11.90 -9.57 -1.83
C PHE A 197 11.37 -9.10 -0.48
N GLY A 198 11.52 -9.92 0.57
CA GLY A 198 11.16 -9.54 1.94
C GLY A 198 11.99 -8.38 2.47
N GLN A 199 13.29 -8.35 2.18
CA GLN A 199 14.19 -7.26 2.55
C GLN A 199 13.78 -5.93 1.90
N VAL A 200 13.41 -5.94 0.61
CA VAL A 200 12.89 -4.75 -0.07
C VAL A 200 11.59 -4.26 0.58
N ILE A 201 10.69 -5.16 0.98
CA ILE A 201 9.47 -4.78 1.72
C ILE A 201 9.83 -4.08 3.03
N ILE A 202 10.79 -4.63 3.80
CA ILE A 202 11.24 -4.04 5.06
C ILE A 202 11.82 -2.64 4.85
N LEU A 203 12.67 -2.45 3.82
CA LEU A 203 13.22 -1.14 3.46
C LEU A 203 12.11 -0.13 3.12
N ILE A 204 11.11 -0.54 2.33
CA ILE A 204 9.96 0.32 2.01
C ILE A 204 9.19 0.70 3.28
N LEU A 205 8.97 -0.24 4.20
CA LEU A 205 8.28 0.02 5.46
C LEU A 205 9.06 1.01 6.35
N ILE A 206 10.39 0.89 6.41
CA ILE A 206 11.26 1.84 7.11
C ILE A 206 11.12 3.24 6.50
N GLN A 207 11.17 3.34 5.17
CA GLN A 207 11.05 4.61 4.46
C GLN A 207 9.70 5.28 4.72
N LEU A 208 8.60 4.51 4.57
CA LEU A 208 7.25 5.01 4.81
C LEU A 208 7.03 5.40 6.28
N GLY A 209 7.60 4.62 7.21
CA GLY A 209 7.63 4.92 8.64
C GLY A 209 8.33 6.23 8.97
N GLY A 210 9.55 6.42 8.44
CA GLY A 210 10.36 7.62 8.62
C GLY A 210 9.65 8.89 8.11
N LEU A 211 8.96 8.81 6.97
CA LEU A 211 8.13 9.91 6.47
C LEU A 211 6.96 10.26 7.40
N GLY A 212 6.36 9.26 8.04
CA GLY A 212 5.33 9.44 9.06
C GLY A 212 5.84 10.22 10.28
N VAL A 213 7.01 9.84 10.81
CA VAL A 213 7.66 10.53 11.93
C VAL A 213 7.98 11.98 11.59
N LEU A 214 8.54 12.26 10.41
CA LEU A 214 8.84 13.62 9.95
C LEU A 214 7.59 14.51 9.88
N THR A 215 6.46 13.94 9.46
CA THR A 215 5.18 14.65 9.39
C THR A 215 4.71 15.05 10.79
N VAL A 216 4.80 14.14 11.76
CA VAL A 216 4.44 14.40 13.17
C VAL A 216 5.35 15.44 13.78
N THR A 217 6.66 15.33 13.58
CA THR A 217 7.65 16.30 14.06
C THR A 217 7.37 17.70 13.50
N ASN A 218 7.01 17.82 12.22
CA ASN A 218 6.62 19.10 11.63
C ASN A 218 5.34 19.68 12.25
N ILE A 219 4.32 18.84 12.50
CA ILE A 219 3.08 19.30 13.16
C ILE A 219 3.38 19.79 14.57
N PHE A 220 4.16 19.05 15.37
CA PHE A 220 4.57 19.50 16.70
C PHE A 220 5.41 20.78 16.63
N ALA A 221 6.38 20.86 15.72
CA ALA A 221 7.18 22.06 15.53
C ALA A 221 6.30 23.28 15.20
N LEU A 222 5.25 23.13 14.39
CA LEU A 222 4.30 24.20 14.10
C LEU A 222 3.49 24.63 15.33
N ILE A 223 3.03 23.67 16.14
CA ILE A 223 2.29 23.96 17.39
C ILE A 223 3.19 24.73 18.36
N PHE A 224 4.41 24.27 18.60
CA PHE A 224 5.37 24.94 19.48
C PHE A 224 5.78 26.32 18.94
N LYS A 225 6.01 26.45 17.63
CA LYS A 225 6.35 27.73 16.97
C LYS A 225 5.20 28.75 17.01
N SER A 226 3.96 28.30 17.04
CA SER A 226 2.78 29.18 17.14
C SER A 226 2.63 29.88 18.51
N SER A 227 3.31 29.36 19.54
CA SER A 227 3.27 29.89 20.91
C SER A 227 4.20 31.09 21.15
N THR A 228 5.16 31.35 20.25
CA THR A 228 6.09 32.49 20.37
C THR A 228 5.61 33.71 19.55
N SER A 229 5.04 34.69 20.26
CA SER A 229 4.79 36.11 19.91
C SER A 229 4.26 36.48 18.50
N PHE A 230 3.09 37.13 18.49
CA PHE A 230 2.29 37.59 17.35
C PHE A 230 3.03 38.45 16.29
N ARG A 231 4.23 38.95 16.57
CA ARG A 231 4.98 39.90 15.72
C ARG A 231 5.77 39.25 14.57
N ASN A 232 6.00 37.93 14.60
CA ASN A 232 6.69 37.19 13.54
C ASN A 232 5.74 36.55 12.50
N ARG A 233 4.42 36.67 12.67
CA ARG A 233 3.42 35.97 11.85
C ARG A 233 3.40 36.43 10.38
N ALA A 234 3.72 37.69 10.08
CA ALA A 234 3.75 38.20 8.70
C ALA A 234 4.94 37.65 7.90
N MET A 235 6.16 37.68 8.46
CA MET A 235 7.35 37.07 7.82
C MET A 235 7.24 35.54 7.74
N MET A 236 6.55 34.93 8.72
CA MET A 236 6.24 33.50 8.70
C MET A 236 5.20 33.10 7.66
N SER A 237 4.23 33.97 7.35
CA SER A 237 3.23 33.69 6.31
C SER A 237 3.86 33.62 4.92
N ASP A 238 4.93 34.37 4.67
CA ASP A 238 5.65 34.31 3.40
C ASP A 238 6.53 33.06 3.32
N LEU A 239 7.21 32.67 4.42
CA LEU A 239 7.95 31.40 4.50
C LEU A 239 7.03 30.16 4.42
N ILE A 240 5.83 30.22 5.00
CA ILE A 240 4.84 29.14 4.93
C ILE A 240 4.12 29.11 3.57
N LYS A 241 3.93 30.27 2.91
CA LYS A 241 3.44 30.33 1.53
C LYS A 241 4.41 29.70 0.54
N GLU A 242 5.71 29.83 0.78
CA GLU A 242 6.74 29.16 -0.03
C GLU A 242 6.68 27.63 0.14
N MET A 243 6.33 27.14 1.33
CA MET A 243 6.03 25.71 1.58
C MET A 243 4.68 25.22 1.01
N GLY A 244 3.97 26.07 0.25
CA GLY A 244 2.64 25.80 -0.30
C GLY A 244 2.64 24.81 -1.47
N SER A 245 2.31 23.55 -1.19
CA SER A 245 1.92 22.45 -2.10
C SER A 245 2.89 21.97 -3.18
N LYS A 246 3.80 22.82 -3.71
CA LYS A 246 4.86 22.41 -4.64
C LYS A 246 6.13 21.94 -3.93
N ASP A 247 6.36 22.39 -2.70
CA ASP A 247 7.59 22.10 -1.96
C ASP A 247 7.49 20.89 -1.01
N THR A 248 6.29 20.43 -0.66
CA THR A 248 6.13 19.22 0.17
C THR A 248 6.58 17.97 -0.59
N PHE A 249 6.23 17.85 -1.87
CA PHE A 249 6.71 16.76 -2.73
C PHE A 249 8.22 16.87 -3.03
N LYS A 250 8.75 18.08 -3.22
CA LYS A 250 10.21 18.27 -3.36
C LYS A 250 10.96 17.94 -2.08
N SER A 251 10.42 18.29 -0.91
CA SER A 251 11.02 17.96 0.38
C SER A 251 11.00 16.44 0.62
N LEU A 252 9.89 15.77 0.30
CA LEU A 252 9.79 14.30 0.28
C LEU A 252 10.85 13.67 -0.62
N PHE A 253 10.93 14.09 -1.89
CA PHE A 253 11.94 13.58 -2.82
C PHE A 253 13.37 13.88 -2.37
N LYS A 254 13.60 15.03 -1.72
CA LYS A 254 14.91 15.41 -1.20
C LYS A 254 15.31 14.57 0.01
N VAL A 255 14.40 14.31 0.94
CA VAL A 255 14.65 13.44 2.09
C VAL A 255 14.90 12.01 1.62
N ILE A 256 14.05 11.47 0.73
CA ILE A 256 14.21 10.11 0.17
C ILE A 256 15.52 10.00 -0.61
N SER A 257 15.83 10.98 -1.47
CA SER A 257 17.06 10.97 -2.25
C SER A 257 18.29 11.11 -1.36
N LEU A 258 18.22 11.90 -0.29
CA LEU A 258 19.33 12.05 0.65
C LEU A 258 19.53 10.79 1.50
N THR A 259 18.45 10.15 1.97
CA THR A 259 18.55 8.87 2.71
C THR A 259 19.13 7.78 1.81
N LEU A 260 18.63 7.63 0.58
CA LEU A 260 19.17 6.64 -0.36
C LEU A 260 20.62 6.91 -0.75
N LEU A 261 21.02 8.18 -0.90
CA LEU A 261 22.42 8.53 -1.18
C LEU A 261 23.34 8.20 -0.01
N VAL A 262 22.92 8.50 1.22
CA VAL A 262 23.70 8.18 2.41
C VAL A 262 23.80 6.66 2.60
N GLU A 263 22.70 5.91 2.43
CA GLU A 263 22.72 4.44 2.48
C GLU A 263 23.66 3.84 1.43
N LEU A 264 23.64 4.34 0.18
CA LEU A 264 24.53 3.87 -0.88
C LEU A 264 25.99 4.19 -0.62
N ILE A 265 26.30 5.30 0.06
CA ILE A 265 27.66 5.68 0.41
C ILE A 265 28.18 4.82 1.58
N GLU A 266 27.35 4.52 2.57
CA GLU A 266 27.76 3.71 3.73
C GLU A 266 27.80 2.19 3.44
N GLN A 267 27.09 1.71 2.41
CA GLN A 267 27.12 0.31 1.99
C GLN A 267 28.22 -0.02 0.95
N CYS A 268 29.01 0.97 0.53
CA CYS A 268 30.18 0.81 -0.34
C CYS A 268 31.47 0.78 0.50
#